data_AF-A0A0L8LER0-F1
#
_entry.id   AF-A0A0L8LER0-F1
#
_cell.length_a   1.000
_cell.length_b   1.000
_cell.length_c   1.000
_cell.angle_alpha   90.00
_cell.angle_beta   90.00
_cell.angle_gamma   90.00
#
_symmetry.space_group_name_H-M   'P 1'
#
loop_
_entity.id
_entity.type
_entity.pdbx_description
1 polymer ?
#
loop_
_entity_poly.entity_id
_entity_poly.type
_entity_poly.pdbx_seq_one_letter_code
_entity_poly.pdbx_strand_id
1 'polypeptide(L)'
;MPDDERDEAPEGVLLKGEENAAKRIKAEREQRGWSTTTLSDRLNEAGYEMNPSAVWRIENGKRRINLDEAIGFAEVFGVSLSNLVGPPALAAAGRAMELIDTVVAANAAAQRAQHAYRRANNDLIAYLDEHPAIRKEADVMVSNAIAENTMKINQEQFGPPPQA
;
A
#
# COMPACT_ATOMS: atom_id res chain seq x y z
N MET A 1 35.79 19.18 11.86
CA MET A 1 35.35 17.78 11.64
C MET A 1 34.25 17.53 12.67
N PRO A 2 32.98 17.78 12.34
CA PRO A 2 31.87 17.32 13.16
C PRO A 2 31.40 15.96 12.65
N ASP A 3 31.11 15.11 13.62
CA ASP A 3 30.75 13.72 13.49
C ASP A 3 29.50 13.49 12.65
N ASP A 4 29.69 12.52 11.75
CA ASP A 4 28.80 11.58 11.10
C ASP A 4 27.49 11.24 11.86
N GLU A 5 26.58 12.21 12.01
CA GLU A 5 25.15 11.94 12.17
C GLU A 5 24.59 11.49 10.80
N ARG A 6 24.87 10.22 10.46
CA ARG A 6 24.12 9.54 9.40
C ARG A 6 22.68 9.46 9.85
N ASP A 7 21.86 10.32 9.26
CA ASP A 7 20.40 10.25 9.22
C ASP A 7 19.95 8.78 9.23
N GLU A 8 19.48 8.29 10.39
CA GLU A 8 18.61 7.12 10.45
C GLU A 8 17.31 7.52 9.76
N ALA A 9 17.32 7.43 8.43
CA ALA A 9 16.14 7.59 7.61
C ALA A 9 15.04 6.71 8.21
N PRO A 10 13.81 7.23 8.39
CA PRO A 10 12.73 6.43 8.94
C PRO A 10 12.61 5.19 8.07
N GLU A 11 12.73 4.02 8.71
CA GLU A 11 12.67 2.68 8.13
C GLU A 11 11.29 2.48 7.48
N GLY A 12 11.09 3.13 6.35
CA GLY A 12 9.83 3.26 5.67
C GLY A 12 9.52 1.97 4.95
N VAL A 13 8.99 0.99 5.70
CA VAL A 13 7.98 -0.03 5.35
C VAL A 13 8.02 -0.60 3.92
N LEU A 14 9.21 -0.66 3.34
CA LEU A 14 9.60 -1.32 2.09
C LEU A 14 10.91 -2.03 2.38
N LEU A 15 10.94 -2.76 3.49
CA LEU A 15 12.00 -3.72 3.79
C LEU A 15 12.09 -4.68 2.61
N LYS A 16 13.28 -4.73 2.02
CA LYS A 16 13.63 -5.30 0.71
C LYS A 16 12.83 -6.57 0.42
N GLY A 17 11.98 -6.55 -0.62
CA GLY A 17 11.01 -7.61 -0.93
C GLY A 17 11.58 -9.04 -0.97
N GLU A 18 12.86 -9.21 -1.30
CA GLU A 18 13.53 -10.52 -1.25
C GLU A 18 13.68 -11.09 0.18
N GLU A 19 13.91 -10.26 1.19
CA GLU A 19 14.02 -10.72 2.58
C GLU A 19 12.64 -11.16 3.13
N ASN A 20 11.60 -10.41 2.77
CA ASN A 20 10.22 -10.78 3.08
C ASN A 20 9.83 -12.08 2.39
N ALA A 21 10.16 -12.23 1.11
CA ALA A 21 9.92 -13.45 0.35
C ALA A 21 10.60 -14.65 1.01
N ALA A 22 11.89 -14.54 1.39
CA ALA A 22 12.60 -15.61 2.08
C ALA A 22 11.91 -16.05 3.38
N LYS A 23 11.52 -15.09 4.23
CA LYS A 23 10.78 -15.36 5.49
C LYS A 23 9.42 -16.01 5.21
N ARG A 24 8.69 -15.53 4.20
CA ARG A 24 7.36 -16.05 3.84
C ARG A 24 7.42 -17.45 3.25
N ILE A 25 8.37 -17.72 2.34
CA ILE A 25 8.60 -19.04 1.74
C ILE A 25 8.83 -20.07 2.86
N LYS A 26 9.70 -19.75 3.82
CA LYS A 26 9.95 -20.62 4.97
C LYS A 26 8.69 -20.86 5.79
N ALA A 27 7.94 -19.81 6.12
CA ALA A 27 6.73 -19.89 6.92
C ALA A 27 5.63 -20.74 6.24
N GLU A 28 5.37 -20.52 4.94
CA GLU A 28 4.40 -21.31 4.16
C GLU A 28 4.80 -22.78 4.10
N ARG A 29 6.09 -23.05 3.86
CA ARG A 29 6.62 -24.41 3.82
C ARG A 29 6.42 -25.12 5.17
N GLU A 30 6.77 -24.45 6.26
CA GLU A 30 6.64 -25.00 7.63
C GLU A 30 5.18 -25.19 8.04
N GLN A 31 4.30 -24.23 7.73
CA GLN A 31 2.86 -24.32 8.01
C GLN A 31 2.19 -25.51 7.31
N ARG A 32 2.67 -25.86 6.12
CA ARG A 32 2.17 -27.00 5.32
C ARG A 32 2.89 -28.33 5.64
N GLY A 33 3.87 -28.31 6.55
CA GLY A 33 4.66 -29.49 6.91
C GLY A 33 5.54 -29.99 5.75
N TRP A 34 5.91 -29.11 4.81
CA TRP A 34 6.72 -29.50 3.65
C TRP A 34 8.21 -29.49 3.98
N SER A 35 8.94 -30.46 3.45
CA SER A 35 10.39 -30.40 3.40
C SER A 35 10.85 -29.46 2.27
N THR A 36 12.11 -29.03 2.27
CA THR A 36 12.68 -28.28 1.15
C THR A 36 12.66 -29.08 -0.14
N THR A 37 12.80 -30.41 -0.06
CA THR A 37 12.65 -31.34 -1.19
C THR A 37 11.22 -31.29 -1.73
N THR A 38 10.22 -31.45 -0.86
CA THR A 38 8.81 -31.40 -1.25
C THR A 38 8.42 -30.09 -1.93
N LEU A 39 8.92 -28.96 -1.44
CA LEU A 39 8.68 -27.66 -2.08
C LEU A 39 9.40 -27.56 -3.44
N SER A 40 10.63 -28.07 -3.52
CA SER A 40 11.39 -28.16 -4.77
C SER A 40 10.65 -28.99 -5.82
N ASP A 41 10.14 -30.16 -5.45
CA ASP A 41 9.41 -31.06 -6.35
C ASP A 41 8.16 -30.37 -6.90
N ARG A 42 7.39 -29.69 -6.05
CA ARG A 42 6.20 -28.93 -6.46
C ARG A 42 6.52 -27.78 -7.41
N LEU A 43 7.63 -27.07 -7.20
CA LEU A 43 8.08 -26.02 -8.13
C LEU A 43 8.42 -26.62 -9.50
N ASN A 44 9.18 -27.72 -9.51
CA ASN A 44 9.53 -28.40 -10.76
C ASN A 44 8.29 -28.96 -11.48
N GLU A 45 7.32 -29.53 -10.76
CA GLU A 45 6.03 -29.98 -11.30
C GLU A 45 5.22 -28.84 -11.92
N ALA A 46 5.33 -27.62 -11.37
CA ALA A 46 4.74 -26.41 -11.91
C ALA A 46 5.57 -25.75 -13.03
N GLY A 47 6.70 -26.36 -13.43
CA GLY A 47 7.56 -25.86 -14.51
C GLY A 47 8.62 -24.85 -14.07
N TYR A 48 8.82 -24.65 -12.77
CA TYR A 48 9.84 -23.76 -12.21
C TYR A 48 11.02 -24.57 -11.70
N GLU A 49 12.12 -24.57 -12.45
CA GLU A 49 13.34 -25.31 -12.08
C GLU A 49 13.90 -24.84 -10.73
N MET A 50 13.87 -25.74 -9.74
CA MET A 50 14.36 -25.46 -8.40
C MET A 50 14.99 -26.72 -7.80
N ASN A 51 16.11 -26.54 -7.10
CA ASN A 51 16.78 -27.59 -6.34
C ASN A 51 16.52 -27.43 -4.83
N PRO A 52 16.44 -28.51 -4.03
CA PRO A 52 16.15 -28.42 -2.60
C PRO A 52 17.16 -27.56 -1.81
N SER A 53 18.42 -27.59 -2.22
CA SER A 53 19.49 -26.76 -1.63
C SER A 53 19.35 -25.28 -1.98
N ALA A 54 18.75 -24.95 -3.13
CA ALA A 54 18.47 -23.58 -3.54
C ALA A 54 17.33 -22.99 -2.70
N VAL A 55 16.26 -23.77 -2.46
CA VAL A 55 15.17 -23.41 -1.53
C VAL A 55 15.74 -23.06 -0.16
N TRP A 56 16.55 -23.95 0.44
CA TRP A 56 17.16 -23.71 1.75
C TRP A 56 18.03 -22.45 1.76
N ARG A 57 18.85 -22.22 0.72
CA ARG A 57 19.70 -21.01 0.65
C ARG A 57 18.87 -19.73 0.52
N ILE A 58 17.76 -19.77 -0.22
CA ILE A 58 16.82 -18.63 -0.30
C ILE A 58 16.23 -18.35 1.08
N GLU A 59 15.66 -19.35 1.75
CA GLU A 59 15.04 -19.20 3.07
C GLU A 59 15.98 -18.62 4.13
N ASN A 60 17.29 -18.90 4.01
CA ASN A 60 18.31 -18.43 4.94
C ASN A 60 19.04 -17.16 4.45
N GLY A 61 18.56 -16.51 3.40
CA GLY A 61 19.15 -15.28 2.85
C GLY A 61 20.57 -15.47 2.27
N LYS A 62 20.97 -16.73 2.00
CA LYS A 62 22.27 -17.09 1.40
C LYS A 62 22.25 -17.06 -0.12
N ARG A 63 21.07 -16.88 -0.72
CA ARG A 63 20.87 -16.75 -2.16
C ARG A 63 19.73 -15.75 -2.42
N ARG A 64 19.95 -14.84 -3.37
CA ARG A 64 18.93 -13.94 -3.91
C ARG A 64 17.95 -14.73 -4.77
N ILE A 65 16.68 -14.32 -4.74
CA ILE A 65 15.60 -14.90 -5.53
C ILE A 65 15.34 -14.01 -6.75
N ASN A 66 15.21 -14.58 -7.94
CA ASN A 66 14.83 -13.82 -9.13
C ASN A 66 13.30 -13.72 -9.27
N LEU A 67 12.83 -12.94 -10.25
CA LEU A 67 11.39 -12.71 -10.43
C LEU A 67 10.62 -13.98 -10.82
N ASP A 68 11.15 -14.79 -11.74
CA ASP A 68 10.49 -16.02 -12.20
C ASP A 68 10.35 -17.03 -11.06
N GLU A 69 11.38 -17.16 -10.22
CA GLU A 69 11.35 -17.97 -9.01
C GLU A 69 10.29 -17.47 -8.03
N ALA A 70 10.21 -16.15 -7.81
CA ALA A 70 9.21 -15.56 -6.93
C ALA A 70 7.77 -15.79 -7.43
N ILE A 71 7.55 -15.72 -8.74
CA ILE A 71 6.28 -16.09 -9.36
C ILE A 71 5.98 -17.57 -9.11
N GLY A 72 6.95 -18.46 -9.31
CA GLY A 72 6.79 -19.88 -9.04
C GLY A 72 6.44 -20.21 -7.59
N PHE A 73 7.10 -19.59 -6.61
CA PHE A 73 6.72 -19.76 -5.21
C PHE A 73 5.30 -19.25 -4.94
N ALA A 74 4.94 -18.08 -5.48
CA ALA A 74 3.60 -17.52 -5.31
C ALA A 74 2.52 -18.45 -5.88
N GLU A 75 2.76 -19.02 -7.07
CA GLU A 75 1.87 -19.99 -7.72
C GLU A 75 1.73 -21.28 -6.90
N VAL A 76 2.84 -21.90 -6.50
CA VAL A 76 2.84 -23.15 -5.71
C VAL A 76 2.16 -22.97 -4.35
N PHE A 77 2.27 -21.79 -3.74
CA PHE A 77 1.58 -21.46 -2.50
C PHE A 77 0.14 -20.99 -2.71
N GLY A 78 -0.26 -20.60 -3.93
CA GLY A 78 -1.58 -20.05 -4.20
C GLY A 78 -1.79 -18.66 -3.58
N VAL A 79 -0.74 -17.84 -3.53
CA VAL A 79 -0.78 -16.46 -3.03
C VAL A 79 -0.39 -15.49 -4.15
N SER A 80 -0.77 -14.21 -4.02
CA SER A 80 -0.29 -13.20 -4.99
C SER A 80 1.19 -12.88 -4.79
N LEU A 81 1.88 -12.47 -5.86
CA LEU A 81 3.29 -12.06 -5.76
C LEU A 81 3.47 -10.91 -4.75
N SER A 82 2.55 -9.94 -4.73
CA SER A 82 2.54 -8.85 -3.75
C SER A 82 2.42 -9.34 -2.31
N ASN A 83 1.67 -10.42 -2.07
CA ASN A 83 1.56 -11.06 -0.77
C ASN A 83 2.88 -11.76 -0.38
N LEU A 84 3.51 -12.48 -1.33
CA LEU A 84 4.77 -13.18 -1.11
C LEU A 84 5.92 -12.23 -0.71
N VAL A 85 6.03 -11.07 -1.38
CA VAL A 85 7.11 -10.09 -1.14
C VAL A 85 6.75 -9.02 -0.11
N GLY A 86 5.48 -8.98 0.31
CA GLY A 86 4.97 -8.04 1.30
C GLY A 86 5.37 -8.40 2.73
N PRO A 87 5.11 -7.52 3.71
CA PRO A 87 5.45 -7.77 5.11
C PRO A 87 4.82 -9.10 5.61
N PRO A 88 5.62 -10.07 6.09
CA PRO A 88 5.13 -11.43 6.40
C PRO A 88 3.98 -11.48 7.41
N ALA A 89 3.93 -10.52 8.35
CA ALA A 89 2.88 -10.40 9.37
C ALA A 89 1.51 -10.01 8.80
N LEU A 90 1.48 -9.27 7.69
CA LEU A 90 0.23 -8.80 7.06
C LEU A 90 -0.28 -9.78 6.01
N ALA A 91 0.63 -10.48 5.34
CA ALA A 91 0.36 -11.46 4.30
C ALA A 91 -0.50 -12.66 4.77
N ALA A 92 -0.45 -13.04 6.06
CA ALA A 92 -1.28 -14.10 6.63
C ALA A 92 -2.75 -13.68 6.83
N ALA A 93 -3.03 -12.37 6.81
CA ALA A 93 -4.36 -11.81 6.94
C ALA A 93 -4.80 -11.24 5.58
N GLY A 94 -5.26 -12.11 4.66
CA GLY A 94 -5.70 -11.68 3.32
C GLY A 94 -6.68 -10.50 3.33
N ARG A 95 -7.56 -10.43 4.35
CA ARG A 95 -8.44 -9.29 4.58
C ARG A 95 -7.70 -7.98 4.92
N ALA A 96 -6.59 -8.05 5.63
CA ALA A 96 -5.79 -6.86 5.97
C ALA A 96 -5.14 -6.26 4.71
N MET A 97 -4.60 -7.08 3.81
CA MET A 97 -4.04 -6.60 2.54
C MET A 97 -5.12 -5.94 1.66
N GLU A 98 -6.31 -6.54 1.55
CA GLU A 98 -7.43 -5.94 0.82
C GLU A 98 -7.87 -4.59 1.40
N LEU A 99 -7.90 -4.47 2.73
CA LEU A 99 -8.21 -3.21 3.41
C LEU A 99 -7.11 -2.17 3.19
N ILE A 100 -5.84 -2.57 3.21
CA ILE A 100 -4.71 -1.69 2.90
C ILE A 100 -4.84 -1.14 1.48
N ASP A 101 -5.08 -2.01 0.49
CA ASP A 101 -5.26 -1.60 -0.90
C ASP A 101 -6.44 -0.62 -1.05
N THR A 102 -7.54 -0.89 -0.35
CA THR A 102 -8.71 0.00 -0.29
C THR A 102 -8.35 1.37 0.27
N VAL A 103 -7.60 1.42 1.39
CA VAL A 103 -7.15 2.67 2.02
C VAL A 103 -6.20 3.44 1.10
N VAL A 104 -5.25 2.76 0.46
CA VAL A 104 -4.30 3.38 -0.47
C VAL A 104 -5.05 3.98 -1.67
N ALA A 105 -5.99 3.24 -2.25
CA ALA A 105 -6.81 3.71 -3.36
C ALA A 105 -7.69 4.92 -2.96
N ALA A 106 -8.34 4.86 -1.79
CA ALA A 106 -9.14 5.95 -1.26
C ALA A 106 -8.31 7.21 -0.99
N ASN A 107 -7.12 7.06 -0.40
CA ASN A 107 -6.19 8.17 -0.17
C ASN A 107 -5.72 8.79 -1.51
N ALA A 108 -5.38 7.97 -2.50
CA ALA A 108 -5.00 8.47 -3.82
C ALA A 108 -6.14 9.23 -4.52
N ALA A 109 -7.39 8.79 -4.35
CA ALA A 109 -8.56 9.52 -4.84
C ALA A 109 -8.76 10.85 -4.09
N ALA A 110 -8.64 10.84 -2.76
CA ALA A 110 -8.73 12.04 -1.93
C ALA A 110 -7.67 13.08 -2.29
N GLN A 111 -6.42 12.65 -2.51
CA GLN A 111 -5.34 13.55 -2.94
C GLN A 111 -5.65 14.19 -4.29
N ARG A 112 -6.12 13.42 -5.27
CA ARG A 112 -6.51 13.95 -6.60
C ARG A 112 -7.62 15.00 -6.47
N ALA A 113 -8.65 14.72 -5.68
CA ALA A 113 -9.72 15.67 -5.41
C ALA A 113 -9.20 16.94 -4.71
N GLN A 114 -8.31 16.79 -3.73
CA GLN A 114 -7.71 17.91 -3.01
C GLN A 114 -6.82 18.77 -3.92
N HIS A 115 -6.10 18.17 -4.86
CA HIS A 115 -5.32 18.90 -5.87
C HIS A 115 -6.22 19.69 -6.82
N ALA A 116 -7.33 19.09 -7.28
CA ALA A 116 -8.31 19.79 -8.11
C ALA A 116 -8.96 20.97 -7.37
N TYR A 117 -9.36 20.77 -6.11
CA TYR A 117 -9.88 21.84 -5.25
C TYR A 117 -8.86 22.96 -5.06
N ARG A 118 -7.60 22.63 -4.71
CA ARG A 118 -6.53 23.61 -4.54
C ARG A 118 -6.32 24.44 -5.80
N ARG A 119 -6.35 23.81 -6.97
CA ARG A 119 -6.24 24.53 -8.25
C ARG A 119 -7.40 25.51 -8.44
N ALA A 120 -8.64 25.05 -8.31
CA ALA A 120 -9.83 25.90 -8.48
C ALA A 120 -9.86 27.05 -7.46
N ASN A 121 -9.47 26.79 -6.21
CA ASN A 121 -9.41 27.81 -5.18
C ASN A 121 -8.29 28.83 -5.44
N ASN A 122 -7.13 28.40 -5.94
CA ASN A 122 -6.05 29.31 -6.34
C ASN A 122 -6.49 30.19 -7.53
N ASP A 123 -7.18 29.63 -8.52
CA ASP A 123 -7.70 30.38 -9.66
C ASP A 123 -8.72 31.45 -9.19
N LEU A 124 -9.59 31.11 -8.23
CA LEU A 124 -10.52 32.06 -7.61
C LEU A 124 -9.78 33.15 -6.83
N ILE A 125 -8.80 32.78 -5.99
CA ILE A 125 -8.01 33.75 -5.22
C ILE A 125 -7.32 34.74 -6.16
N ALA A 126 -6.67 34.26 -7.21
CA ALA A 126 -6.00 35.11 -8.20
C ALA A 126 -6.98 36.11 -8.83
N TYR A 127 -8.18 35.65 -9.20
CA TYR A 127 -9.22 36.52 -9.72
C TYR A 127 -9.69 37.57 -8.69
N LEU A 128 -9.88 37.19 -7.43
CA LEU A 128 -10.32 38.11 -6.37
C LEU A 128 -9.24 39.10 -5.94
N ASP A 129 -7.96 38.75 -6.09
CA ASP A 129 -6.83 39.68 -5.91
C ASP A 129 -6.87 40.80 -6.96
N GLU A 130 -7.26 40.48 -8.20
CA GLU A 130 -7.51 41.46 -9.27
C GLU A 130 -8.83 42.23 -9.09
N HIS A 131 -9.79 41.68 -8.33
CA HIS A 131 -11.14 42.23 -8.15
C HIS A 131 -11.48 42.44 -6.66
N PRO A 132 -10.76 43.33 -5.94
CA PRO A 132 -10.90 43.45 -4.48
C PRO A 132 -12.30 43.91 -4.03
N ALA A 133 -13.06 44.59 -4.89
CA ALA A 133 -14.41 45.07 -4.59
C ALA A 133 -15.41 43.95 -4.25
N ILE A 134 -15.23 42.75 -4.83
CA ILE A 134 -16.15 41.62 -4.66
C ILE A 134 -15.62 40.54 -3.71
N ARG A 135 -14.36 40.64 -3.25
CA ARG A 135 -13.67 39.60 -2.48
C ARG A 135 -14.45 39.14 -1.25
N LYS A 136 -14.87 40.10 -0.41
CA LYS A 136 -15.58 39.79 0.83
C LYS A 136 -16.89 39.03 0.58
N GLU A 137 -17.63 39.41 -0.46
CA GLU A 137 -18.89 38.75 -0.81
C GLU A 137 -18.65 37.34 -1.37
N ALA A 138 -17.66 37.20 -2.25
CA ALA A 138 -17.26 35.91 -2.81
C ALA A 138 -16.79 34.92 -1.73
N ASP A 139 -15.96 35.37 -0.78
CA ASP A 139 -15.45 34.54 0.32
C ASP A 139 -16.61 34.00 1.18
N VAL A 140 -17.59 34.85 1.51
CA VAL A 140 -18.79 34.45 2.27
C VAL A 140 -19.64 33.46 1.47
N MET A 141 -19.87 33.70 0.18
CA MET A 141 -20.68 32.83 -0.66
C MET A 141 -20.04 31.45 -0.81
N VAL A 142 -18.74 31.37 -1.06
CA VAL A 142 -18.00 30.10 -1.16
C VAL A 142 -18.04 29.34 0.17
N SER A 143 -17.82 30.03 1.29
CA SER A 143 -17.86 29.40 2.62
C SER A 143 -19.23 28.78 2.92
N ASN A 144 -20.31 29.53 2.66
CA ASN A 144 -21.68 29.06 2.88
C ASN A 144 -22.02 27.88 1.95
N ALA A 145 -21.70 27.98 0.65
CA ALA A 145 -21.97 26.92 -0.31
C ALA A 145 -21.21 25.63 0.02
N ILE A 146 -19.95 25.73 0.48
CA ILE A 146 -19.18 24.56 0.94
C ILE A 146 -19.83 23.96 2.20
N ALA A 147 -20.25 24.78 3.16
CA ALA A 147 -20.90 24.31 4.38
C ALA A 147 -22.20 23.55 4.07
N GLU A 148 -23.06 24.11 3.23
CA GLU A 148 -24.31 23.47 2.78
C GLU A 148 -24.04 22.14 2.07
N ASN A 149 -23.10 22.13 1.13
CA ASN A 149 -22.77 20.91 0.38
C ASN A 149 -22.15 19.82 1.28
N THR A 150 -21.31 20.21 2.24
CA THR A 150 -20.70 19.29 3.21
C THR A 150 -21.76 18.67 4.12
N MET A 151 -22.72 19.47 4.60
CA MET A 151 -23.86 18.96 5.39
C MET A 151 -24.68 17.94 4.59
N LYS A 152 -24.97 18.24 3.32
CA LYS A 152 -25.71 17.34 2.44
C LYS A 152 -24.99 16.00 2.22
N ILE A 153 -23.70 16.04 1.89
CA ILE A 153 -22.87 14.83 1.71
C ILE A 153 -22.86 13.99 2.99
N ASN A 154 -22.66 14.62 4.14
CA ASN A 154 -22.65 13.91 5.42
C ASN A 154 -24.00 13.25 5.72
N GLN A 155 -25.11 13.92 5.42
CA GLN A 155 -26.45 13.36 5.62
C GLN A 155 -26.71 12.16 4.69
N GLU A 156 -26.30 12.23 3.42
CA GLU A 156 -26.41 11.13 2.47
C GLU A 156 -25.55 9.92 2.88
N GLN A 157 -24.37 10.16 3.46
CA GLN A 157 -23.41 9.11 3.77
C GLN A 157 -23.57 8.50 5.17
N PHE A 158 -24.01 9.28 6.16
CA PHE A 158 -24.04 8.88 7.58
C PHE A 158 -25.41 9.03 8.24
N GLY A 159 -26.42 9.56 7.53
CA GLY A 159 -27.75 9.83 8.08
C GLY A 159 -27.81 11.15 8.87
N PRO A 160 -28.99 11.50 9.44
CA PRO A 160 -29.15 12.74 10.19
C PRO A 160 -28.29 12.75 11.45
N PRO A 161 -27.73 13.91 11.85
CA PRO A 161 -27.00 14.03 13.11
C PRO A 161 -27.90 13.64 14.29
N PRO A 162 -27.34 13.04 15.36
CA PRO A 162 -28.12 12.69 16.54
C PRO A 162 -28.78 13.95 17.12
N GLN A 163 -30.07 13.84 17.45
CA GLN A 163 -30.81 14.94 18.09
C GLN A 163 -30.23 15.15 19.49
N ALA A 164 -29.80 16.38 19.78
CA ALA A 164 -29.28 16.82 21.07
C ALA A 164 -30.38 16.88 22.14
#